data_AF-A0A5W3ESE5-F1
#
_entry.id   AF-A0A5W3ESE5-F1
#
_cell.length_a   1.000
_cell.length_b   1.000
_cell.length_c   1.000
_cell.angle_alpha   90.00
_cell.angle_beta   90.00
_cell.angle_gamma   90.00
#
_symmetry.space_group_name_H-M   'P 1'
#
loop_
_entity.id
_entity.type
_entity.pdbx_description
1 polymer ?
#
loop_
_entity_poly.entity_id
_entity_poly.type
_entity_poly.pdbx_seq_one_letter_code
_entity_poly.pdbx_strand_id
1 'polypeptide(L)'
;MQHPILAYIEGLAARYRYRPLPKKVREEALSVYQQHLNGFDKVRAATIGGVSVCLRWNRVVVGDYGAYLEIDEKDLLVGLDVPPEQAWRLDEEYIAGRKLSIKYHWLTFRGVKVYHQVDTVKYADYRPGKYYISVLEFDRS
;
A
#
# COMPACT_ATOMS: atom_id res chain seq x y z
N MET A 1 -16.42 -0.71 13.31
CA MET A 1 -15.49 0.09 14.14
C MET A 1 -14.28 0.42 13.30
N GLN A 2 -14.02 1.71 13.05
CA GLN A 2 -12.81 2.14 12.35
C GLN A 2 -11.61 1.75 13.21
N HIS A 3 -10.63 1.05 12.63
CA HIS A 3 -9.44 0.62 13.34
C HIS A 3 -8.71 1.88 13.86
N PRO A 4 -8.37 2.01 15.15
CA PRO A 4 -7.75 3.22 15.71
C PRO A 4 -6.50 3.68 14.95
N ILE A 5 -5.81 2.73 14.30
CA ILE A 5 -4.64 2.97 13.47
C ILE A 5 -4.94 3.73 12.18
N LEU A 6 -6.13 3.58 11.60
CA LEU A 6 -6.52 4.31 10.38
C LEU A 6 -6.60 5.82 10.67
N ALA A 7 -7.26 6.19 11.78
CA ALA A 7 -7.33 7.58 12.21
C ALA A 7 -5.94 8.17 12.50
N TYR A 8 -5.02 7.37 13.05
CA TYR A 8 -3.63 7.78 13.26
C TYR A 8 -2.89 8.03 11.94
N ILE A 9 -2.98 7.11 10.98
CA ILE A 9 -2.39 7.25 9.64
C ILE A 9 -2.98 8.48 8.92
N GLU A 10 -4.30 8.65 8.95
CA GLU A 10 -5.00 9.78 8.35
C GLU A 10 -4.55 11.11 8.98
N GLY A 11 -4.39 11.16 10.31
CA GLY A 11 -3.88 12.33 11.01
C GLY A 11 -2.44 12.70 10.59
N LEU A 12 -1.57 11.71 10.44
CA LEU A 12 -0.21 11.92 9.92
C LEU A 12 -0.23 12.38 8.46
N ALA A 13 -1.01 11.71 7.61
CA ALA A 13 -1.14 12.05 6.20
C ALA A 13 -1.69 13.48 6.01
N ALA A 14 -2.70 13.88 6.78
CA ALA A 14 -3.26 15.23 6.74
C ALA A 14 -2.22 16.29 7.18
N ARG A 15 -1.48 16.01 8.24
CA ARG A 15 -0.48 16.94 8.80
C ARG A 15 0.74 17.11 7.89
N TYR A 16 1.27 16.00 7.39
CA TYR A 16 2.56 15.97 6.68
C TYR A 16 2.43 15.86 5.16
N ARG A 17 1.23 15.57 4.65
CA ARG A 17 0.90 15.48 3.20
C ARG A 17 1.78 14.48 2.47
N TYR A 18 1.97 13.29 3.04
CA TYR A 18 2.82 12.23 2.50
C TYR A 18 4.30 12.61 2.31
N ARG A 19 4.78 13.70 2.94
CA ARG A 19 6.21 14.03 3.00
C ARG A 19 6.91 13.14 4.03
N PRO A 20 8.23 12.91 3.92
CA PRO A 20 8.94 12.15 4.94
C PRO A 20 8.69 12.69 6.34
N LEU A 21 8.37 11.80 7.28
CA LEU A 21 8.08 12.19 8.66
C LEU A 21 9.36 12.64 9.38
N PRO A 22 9.26 13.62 10.30
CA PRO A 22 10.36 13.95 11.19
C PRO A 22 10.80 12.70 11.96
N LYS A 23 12.12 12.54 12.17
CA LYS A 23 12.71 11.31 12.74
C LYS A 23 11.97 10.75 13.96
N LYS A 24 11.67 11.59 14.96
CA LYS A 24 10.95 11.17 16.18
C LYS A 24 9.53 10.66 15.89
N VAL A 25 8.81 11.34 15.01
CA VAL A 25 7.44 10.96 14.60
C VAL A 25 7.48 9.67 13.81
N ARG A 26 8.49 9.51 12.95
CA ARG A 26 8.72 8.27 12.21
C ARG A 26 8.98 7.08 13.15
N GLU A 27 9.88 7.24 14.11
CA GLU A 27 10.20 6.18 15.09
C GLU A 27 8.95 5.73 15.86
N GLU A 28 8.13 6.68 16.31
CA GLU A 28 6.83 6.39 16.95
C GLU A 28 5.89 5.67 15.98
N ALA A 29 5.67 6.21 14.78
CA ALA A 29 4.78 5.64 13.79
C ALA A 29 5.17 4.20 13.42
N LEU A 30 6.46 3.95 13.19
CA LEU A 30 6.99 2.61 12.90
C LEU A 30 6.68 1.62 14.03
N SER A 31 6.87 2.03 15.29
CA SER A 31 6.54 1.21 16.46
C SER A 31 5.04 0.88 16.51
N VAL A 32 4.18 1.88 16.28
CA VAL A 32 2.73 1.68 16.24
C VAL A 32 2.34 0.72 15.11
N TYR A 33 2.88 0.87 13.91
CA TYR A 33 2.54 -0.01 12.78
C TYR A 33 2.98 -1.46 13.01
N GLN A 34 4.15 -1.68 13.64
CA GLN A 34 4.65 -3.01 13.97
C GLN A 34 3.74 -3.75 14.97
N GLN A 35 3.06 -3.03 15.87
CA GLN A 35 2.08 -3.61 16.79
C GLN A 35 0.75 -3.96 16.09
N HIS A 36 0.52 -3.46 14.88
CA HIS A 36 -0.74 -3.57 14.15
C HIS A 36 -0.58 -4.28 12.79
N LEU A 37 0.33 -5.25 12.71
CA LEU A 37 0.59 -6.02 11.49
C LEU A 37 -0.48 -7.06 11.13
N ASN A 38 -1.56 -7.19 11.90
CA ASN A 38 -2.68 -8.09 11.58
C ASN A 38 -2.25 -9.56 11.30
N GLY A 39 -1.28 -10.06 12.08
CA GLY A 39 -0.74 -11.42 11.95
C GLY A 39 0.17 -11.66 10.73
N PHE A 40 0.57 -10.60 10.02
CA PHE A 40 1.50 -10.67 8.89
C PHE A 40 2.99 -10.64 9.31
N ASP A 41 3.27 -10.80 10.60
CA ASP A 41 4.60 -11.13 11.12
C ASP A 41 5.06 -12.55 10.72
N LYS A 42 4.12 -13.42 10.30
CA LYS A 42 4.39 -14.78 9.81
C LYS A 42 3.73 -15.00 8.46
N VAL A 43 4.40 -15.73 7.56
CA VAL A 43 3.88 -16.03 6.22
C VAL A 43 2.66 -16.94 6.30
N ARG A 44 1.57 -16.54 5.63
CA ARG A 44 0.32 -17.30 5.48
C ARG A 44 -0.34 -16.99 4.13
N ALA A 45 -1.44 -17.65 3.81
CA ALA A 45 -2.31 -17.16 2.75
C ALA A 45 -2.98 -15.86 3.20
N ALA A 46 -2.96 -14.84 2.34
CA ALA A 46 -3.60 -13.56 2.58
C ALA A 46 -4.94 -13.52 1.86
N THR A 47 -6.04 -13.33 2.61
CA THR A 47 -7.40 -13.28 2.05
C THR A 47 -8.03 -11.92 2.27
N ILE A 48 -8.91 -11.52 1.35
CA ILE A 48 -9.76 -10.33 1.45
C ILE A 48 -11.20 -10.76 1.18
N GLY A 49 -12.05 -10.69 2.21
CA GLY A 49 -13.43 -11.14 2.11
C GLY A 49 -13.52 -12.61 1.71
N GLY A 50 -12.67 -13.45 2.32
CA GLY A 50 -12.64 -14.90 2.10
C GLY A 50 -11.98 -15.36 0.79
N VAL A 51 -11.54 -14.45 -0.09
CA VAL A 51 -10.82 -14.83 -1.33
C VAL A 51 -9.33 -14.68 -1.14
N SER A 52 -8.57 -15.72 -1.50
CA SER A 52 -7.10 -15.69 -1.45
C SER A 52 -6.56 -14.74 -2.50
N VAL A 53 -5.88 -13.68 -2.04
CA VAL A 53 -5.24 -12.67 -2.87
C VAL A 53 -3.81 -13.10 -3.22
N CYS A 54 -3.10 -13.69 -2.26
CA CYS A 54 -1.80 -14.31 -2.49
C CYS A 54 -1.56 -15.46 -1.49
N LEU A 55 -0.71 -16.42 -1.88
CA LEU A 55 -0.26 -17.51 -0.99
C LEU A 55 1.00 -17.15 -0.19
N ARG A 56 1.74 -16.15 -0.68
CA ARG A 56 2.97 -15.63 -0.07
C ARG A 56 3.18 -14.18 -0.47
N TRP A 57 3.94 -13.47 0.35
CA TRP A 57 4.44 -12.12 0.08
C TRP A 57 5.94 -12.08 0.37
N ASN A 58 6.64 -11.11 -0.19
CA ASN A 58 8.09 -10.98 -0.06
C ASN A 58 8.48 -10.53 1.36
N ARG A 59 7.82 -9.48 1.85
CA ARG A 59 8.01 -8.90 3.19
C ARG A 59 6.86 -7.93 3.52
N VAL A 60 6.76 -7.55 4.79
CA VAL A 60 5.99 -6.37 5.18
C VAL A 60 6.87 -5.13 5.03
N VAL A 61 6.43 -4.16 4.23
CA VAL A 61 7.06 -2.85 4.14
C VAL A 61 6.34 -1.89 5.07
N VAL A 62 7.06 -1.42 6.09
CA VAL A 62 6.57 -0.40 7.01
C VAL A 62 7.13 0.95 6.57
N GLY A 63 6.27 1.76 5.95
CA GLY A 63 6.57 3.12 5.56
C GLY A 63 6.13 4.13 6.61
N ASP A 64 6.35 5.40 6.33
CA ASP A 64 5.93 6.51 7.19
C ASP A 64 4.40 6.54 7.42
N TYR A 65 3.63 6.02 6.45
CA TYR A 65 2.16 6.11 6.40
C TYR A 65 1.46 4.74 6.38
N GLY A 66 2.03 3.77 7.11
CA GLY A 66 1.41 2.46 7.34
C GLY A 66 2.28 1.29 6.91
N ALA A 67 1.72 0.09 7.10
CA ALA A 67 2.34 -1.18 6.76
C ALA A 67 1.62 -1.87 5.59
N TYR A 68 2.40 -2.40 4.66
CA TYR A 68 1.91 -2.98 3.41
C TYR A 68 2.59 -4.31 3.14
N LEU A 69 1.85 -5.27 2.58
CA LEU A 69 2.46 -6.48 2.01
C LEU A 69 3.08 -6.14 0.66
N GLU A 70 4.36 -6.47 0.49
CA GLU A 70 5.05 -6.43 -0.81
C GLU A 70 4.84 -7.77 -1.52
N ILE A 71 4.21 -7.76 -2.70
CA ILE A 71 3.81 -8.97 -3.43
C ILE A 71 4.38 -8.90 -4.85
N ASP A 72 4.95 -10.02 -5.31
CA ASP A 72 5.31 -10.24 -6.70
C ASP A 72 4.07 -10.49 -7.56
N GLU A 73 4.07 -9.99 -8.80
CA GLU A 73 2.96 -10.21 -9.73
C GLU A 73 2.59 -11.69 -9.89
N LYS A 74 3.60 -12.57 -10.00
CA LYS A 74 3.42 -14.02 -10.14
C LYS A 74 2.73 -14.69 -8.93
N ASP A 75 2.72 -14.02 -7.78
CA ASP A 75 2.16 -14.52 -6.53
C ASP A 75 0.78 -13.90 -6.24
N LEU A 76 0.32 -12.94 -7.06
CA LEU A 76 -1.06 -12.48 -7.05
C LEU A 76 -1.97 -13.52 -7.71
N LEU A 77 -3.04 -13.87 -7.01
CA LEU A 77 -4.02 -14.86 -7.46
C LEU A 77 -5.31 -14.23 -8.00
N VAL A 78 -5.38 -12.90 -8.02
CA VAL A 78 -6.59 -12.15 -8.36
C VAL A 78 -6.31 -11.15 -9.49
N GLY A 79 -7.32 -10.94 -10.33
CA GLY A 79 -7.34 -9.82 -11.27
C GLY A 79 -7.53 -8.50 -10.53
N LEU A 80 -6.90 -7.45 -11.02
CA LEU A 80 -6.97 -6.10 -10.48
C LEU A 80 -7.60 -5.16 -11.51
N ASP A 81 -8.49 -4.28 -11.04
CA ASP A 81 -9.16 -3.30 -11.86
C ASP A 81 -8.49 -1.93 -11.73
N VAL A 82 -8.59 -1.11 -12.78
CA VAL A 82 -8.20 0.31 -12.73
C VAL A 82 -9.48 1.11 -12.43
N PRO A 83 -9.56 1.84 -11.31
CA PRO A 83 -10.71 2.71 -11.06
C PRO A 83 -10.81 3.78 -12.16
N PRO A 84 -12.00 4.05 -12.72
CA PRO A 84 -12.16 4.97 -13.84
C PRO A 84 -11.56 6.37 -13.59
N GLU A 85 -11.69 6.88 -12.36
CA GLU A 85 -11.17 8.19 -11.97
C GLU A 85 -9.64 8.22 -11.79
N GLN A 86 -8.98 7.07 -11.83
CA GLN A 86 -7.53 6.93 -11.75
C GLN A 86 -6.91 6.53 -13.10
N ALA A 87 -7.73 6.23 -14.12
CA ALA A 87 -7.29 5.76 -15.45
C ALA A 87 -6.31 6.72 -16.16
N TRP A 88 -6.38 8.02 -15.87
CA TRP A 88 -5.45 9.03 -16.37
C TRP A 88 -3.97 8.75 -16.02
N ARG A 89 -3.69 7.90 -15.02
CA ARG A 89 -2.31 7.47 -14.69
C ARG A 89 -1.71 6.51 -15.71
N LEU A 90 -2.51 6.00 -16.64
CA LEU A 90 -2.08 5.12 -17.71
C LEU A 90 -2.05 5.83 -19.07
N ASP A 91 -2.52 7.08 -19.13
CA ASP A 91 -2.55 7.89 -20.34
C ASP A 91 -1.20 8.60 -20.52
N GLU A 92 -0.35 8.02 -21.38
CA GLU A 92 0.99 8.54 -21.65
C GLU A 92 0.98 9.97 -22.21
N GLU A 93 0.01 10.31 -23.08
CA GLU A 93 -0.10 11.65 -23.67
C GLU A 93 -0.47 12.69 -22.61
N TYR A 94 -1.44 12.37 -21.75
CA TYR A 94 -1.85 13.23 -20.64
C TYR A 94 -0.69 13.47 -19.65
N ILE A 95 0.03 12.40 -19.31
CA ILE A 95 1.18 12.46 -18.40
C ILE A 95 2.30 13.31 -19.01
N ALA A 96 2.66 13.07 -20.26
CA ALA A 96 3.71 13.80 -20.96
C ALA A 96 3.35 15.29 -21.12
N GLY A 97 2.12 15.58 -21.56
CA GLY A 97 1.64 16.94 -21.77
C GLY A 97 1.64 17.78 -20.47
N ARG A 98 1.44 17.15 -19.32
CA ARG A 98 1.46 17.80 -18.00
C ARG A 98 2.76 17.63 -17.23
N LYS A 99 3.75 16.95 -17.80
CA LYS A 99 5.05 16.66 -17.19
C LYS A 99 4.89 16.00 -15.80
N LEU A 100 3.91 15.10 -15.68
CA LEU A 100 3.64 14.41 -14.43
C LEU A 100 4.64 13.26 -14.23
N SER A 101 5.04 13.01 -12.98
CA SER A 101 5.82 11.83 -12.62
C SER A 101 4.91 10.87 -11.85
N ILE A 102 4.54 9.77 -12.47
CA ILE A 102 3.76 8.71 -11.84
C ILE A 102 4.71 7.82 -11.04
N LYS A 103 4.41 7.66 -9.75
CA LYS A 103 5.17 6.75 -8.87
C LYS A 103 4.50 5.39 -8.71
N TYR A 104 3.20 5.33 -8.92
CA TYR A 104 2.39 4.11 -8.81
C TYR A 104 1.13 4.20 -9.67
N HIS A 105 0.61 3.05 -10.08
CA HIS A 105 -0.76 2.90 -10.56
C HIS A 105 -1.68 2.55 -9.40
N TRP A 106 -2.83 3.23 -9.34
CA TRP A 106 -3.90 2.90 -8.40
C TRP A 106 -4.76 1.82 -9.05
N LEU A 107 -4.72 0.63 -8.48
CA LEU A 107 -5.58 -0.50 -8.86
C LEU A 107 -6.52 -0.83 -7.69
N THR A 108 -7.53 -1.66 -7.95
CA THR A 108 -8.45 -2.13 -6.93
C THR A 108 -8.75 -3.62 -7.06
N PHE A 109 -9.07 -4.23 -5.92
CA PHE A 109 -9.68 -5.54 -5.84
C PHE A 109 -10.86 -5.46 -4.86
N ARG A 110 -12.09 -5.67 -5.32
CA ARG A 110 -13.31 -5.55 -4.49
C ARG A 110 -13.40 -4.24 -3.70
N GLY A 111 -12.96 -3.13 -4.31
CA GLY A 111 -12.92 -1.81 -3.68
C GLY A 111 -11.71 -1.57 -2.75
N VAL A 112 -10.94 -2.60 -2.41
CA VAL A 112 -9.66 -2.45 -1.70
C VAL A 112 -8.63 -1.87 -2.66
N LYS A 113 -7.89 -0.87 -2.19
CA LYS A 113 -6.83 -0.23 -2.96
C LYS A 113 -5.58 -1.10 -3.03
N VAL A 114 -5.05 -1.25 -4.23
CA VAL A 114 -3.79 -1.93 -4.53
C VAL A 114 -2.87 -0.94 -5.25
N TYR A 115 -1.63 -0.80 -4.78
CA TYR A 115 -0.63 0.03 -5.41
C TYR A 115 0.30 -0.83 -6.26
N HIS A 116 0.34 -0.61 -7.57
CA HIS A 116 1.42 -1.15 -8.41
C HIS A 116 2.51 -0.08 -8.52
N GLN A 117 3.67 -0.33 -7.92
CA GLN A 117 4.74 0.67 -7.85
C GLN A 117 5.52 0.70 -9.17
N VAL A 118 5.69 1.89 -9.76
CA VAL A 118 6.45 2.07 -11.02
C VAL A 118 7.75 2.84 -10.84
N ASP A 119 7.91 3.57 -9.73
CA ASP A 119 9.13 4.30 -9.38
C ASP A 119 9.30 4.36 -7.85
N THR A 120 10.46 4.76 -7.35
CA THR A 120 10.74 4.86 -5.91
C THR A 120 10.06 6.08 -5.25
N VAL A 121 9.89 6.02 -3.92
CA VAL A 121 9.38 7.12 -3.09
C VAL A 121 10.30 7.37 -1.90
N LYS A 122 10.28 8.58 -1.33
CA LYS A 122 11.19 8.97 -0.24
C LYS A 122 10.74 8.53 1.16
N TYR A 123 9.47 8.16 1.31
CA TYR A 123 8.83 7.90 2.61
C TYR A 123 8.63 6.39 2.91
N ALA A 124 9.03 5.53 1.98
CA ALA A 124 8.96 4.07 2.11
C ALA A 124 9.97 3.41 1.16
N ASP A 125 10.44 2.21 1.51
CA ASP A 125 11.32 1.40 0.66
C ASP A 125 10.50 0.57 -0.37
N TYR A 126 9.60 1.24 -1.10
CA TYR A 126 8.84 0.59 -2.17
C TYR A 126 9.72 0.39 -3.41
N ARG A 127 9.56 -0.77 -4.03
CA ARG A 127 10.34 -1.25 -5.17
C ARG A 127 9.47 -1.25 -6.43
N PRO A 128 9.94 -0.68 -7.54
CA PRO A 128 9.23 -0.77 -8.82
C PRO A 128 8.95 -2.22 -9.23
N GLY A 129 7.79 -2.45 -9.87
CA GLY A 129 7.31 -3.76 -10.31
C GLY A 129 6.67 -4.61 -9.21
N LYS A 130 6.58 -4.10 -7.98
CA LYS A 130 5.90 -4.78 -6.86
C LYS A 130 4.50 -4.22 -6.64
N TYR A 131 3.65 -5.07 -6.06
CA TYR A 131 2.31 -4.73 -5.64
C TYR A 131 2.25 -4.55 -4.12
N TYR A 132 1.55 -3.53 -3.67
CA TYR A 132 1.41 -3.20 -2.25
C TYR A 132 -0.06 -3.08 -1.84
N ILE A 133 -0.42 -3.80 -0.79
CA ILE A 133 -1.75 -3.78 -0.17
C ILE A 133 -1.58 -3.56 1.33
N SER A 134 -2.36 -2.66 1.91
CA SER A 134 -2.32 -2.38 3.34
C SER A 134 -2.65 -3.64 4.14
N VAL A 135 -1.87 -3.94 5.18
CA VAL A 135 -2.10 -5.12 6.05
C VAL A 135 -3.45 -5.10 6.75
N LEU A 136 -4.07 -3.91 6.83
CA LEU A 136 -5.37 -3.68 7.48
C LEU A 136 -6.56 -4.10 6.62
N GLU A 137 -6.35 -4.31 5.32
CA GLU A 137 -7.39 -4.68 4.36
C GLU A 137 -7.65 -6.18 4.32
N PHE A 138 -6.70 -6.98 4.83
CA PHE A 138 -6.81 -8.43 4.84
C PHE A 138 -7.60 -8.95 6.02
N ASP A 139 -8.25 -10.09 5.80
CA ASP A 139 -8.94 -10.82 6.85
C ASP A 139 -7.96 -11.18 7.98
N ARG A 140 -8.44 -10.99 9.21
CA ARG A 140 -7.69 -11.39 10.41
C ARG A 140 -7.58 -12.92 10.45
N SER A 141 -6.48 -13.39 11.01
CA SER A 141 -6.33 -14.81 11.36
C SER A 141 -7.08 -15.12 12.64
#